data_AF-A0A350T245-F1
#
_entry.id   AF-A0A350T245-F1
#
_cell.length_a   1.000
_cell.length_b   1.000
_cell.length_c   1.000
_cell.angle_alpha   90.00
_cell.angle_beta   90.00
_cell.angle_gamma   90.00
#
_symmetry.space_group_name_H-M   'P 1'
#
loop_
_entity.id
_entity.type
_entity.pdbx_description
1 polymer ?
#
loop_
_entity_poly.entity_id
_entity_poly.type
_entity_poly.pdbx_seq_one_letter_code
_entity_poly.pdbx_strand_id
1 'polypeptide(L)'
;LYGDGGSPTANTLVAPAPFNSPNTSTEYDLTKAAALLDEAGAKLDGKTRKMNGKELSLTFITTTSPIRQKTQEIIKQSWEQIGVAVELKAIDAGVYFSSDAGNPDTVAHFYADISMFTNGPTSPFPLDYMSAFKSNEPATDLAQKSNNWSGNNYNRWVNEDFNKLYAEAATELDSDKQAKLFIAMNDLVINEVVRIGLVHRAGLSGFSNRIKGHTPSSWEMAVYDLA
;
A
#
# COMPACT_ATOMS: atom_id res chain seq x y z
N LEU A 1 10.02 -12.16 -9.29
CA LEU A 1 8.61 -11.96 -9.71
C LEU A 1 8.43 -10.78 -10.66
N TYR A 2 9.03 -9.62 -10.36
CA TYR A 2 8.81 -8.38 -11.13
C TYR A 2 9.87 -8.06 -12.21
N GLY A 3 10.98 -8.83 -12.28
CA GLY A 3 12.07 -8.58 -13.22
C GLY A 3 12.68 -7.18 -13.04
N ASP A 4 13.21 -6.61 -14.12
CA ASP A 4 13.79 -5.25 -14.11
C ASP A 4 12.74 -4.15 -13.90
N GLY A 5 11.45 -4.49 -13.99
CA GLY A 5 10.34 -3.56 -13.79
C GLY A 5 9.90 -3.40 -12.33
N GLY A 6 10.61 -3.99 -11.36
CA GLY A 6 10.26 -3.86 -9.95
C GLY A 6 11.46 -3.79 -9.03
N SER A 7 11.46 -2.78 -8.15
CA SER A 7 12.45 -2.61 -7.09
C SER A 7 11.79 -2.77 -5.71
N PRO A 8 12.42 -3.45 -4.74
CA PRO A 8 11.88 -3.54 -3.38
C PRO A 8 11.80 -2.14 -2.76
N THR A 9 10.78 -1.91 -1.93
CA THR A 9 10.61 -0.65 -1.19
C THR A 9 9.87 -0.89 0.11
N ALA A 10 10.28 -0.19 1.16
CA ALA A 10 9.54 -0.10 2.41
C ALA A 10 8.47 1.02 2.37
N ASN A 11 8.59 1.98 1.46
CA ASN A 11 7.79 3.21 1.43
C ASN A 11 6.48 3.07 0.67
N THR A 12 5.48 3.86 1.10
CA THR A 12 4.24 4.05 0.34
C THR A 12 4.39 5.11 -0.75
N LEU A 13 5.23 6.14 -0.49
CA LEU A 13 5.55 7.22 -1.41
C LEU A 13 7.00 7.06 -1.89
N VAL A 14 7.16 6.64 -3.14
CA VAL A 14 8.47 6.30 -3.74
C VAL A 14 8.89 7.25 -4.86
N ALA A 15 7.95 8.07 -5.35
CA ALA A 15 8.17 9.04 -6.39
C ALA A 15 7.32 10.30 -6.11
N PRO A 16 7.78 11.51 -6.47
CA PRO A 16 9.12 11.82 -6.97
C PRO A 16 10.25 11.52 -5.97
N ALA A 17 11.47 11.37 -6.49
CA ALA A 17 12.64 10.97 -5.70
C ALA A 17 12.92 11.86 -4.45
N PRO A 18 12.75 13.20 -4.49
CA PRO A 18 12.91 14.04 -3.30
C PRO A 18 11.98 13.69 -2.13
N PHE A 19 10.85 13.03 -2.39
CA PHE A 19 9.85 12.69 -1.38
C PHE A 19 9.94 11.24 -0.92
N ASN A 20 10.82 10.44 -1.53
CA ASN A 20 11.07 9.07 -1.12
C ASN A 20 11.91 9.06 0.16
N SER A 21 11.33 8.57 1.26
CA SER A 21 12.00 8.59 2.56
C SER A 21 13.24 7.69 2.59
N PRO A 22 14.41 8.19 3.05
CA PRO A 22 15.57 7.36 3.33
C PRO A 22 15.53 6.72 4.73
N ASN A 23 14.49 7.00 5.54
CA ASN A 23 14.47 6.67 6.97
C ASN A 23 13.85 5.30 7.27
N THR A 24 13.11 4.71 6.32
CA THR A 24 12.41 3.44 6.53
C THR A 24 13.17 2.29 5.89
N SER A 25 13.03 1.10 6.46
CA SER A 25 13.57 -0.13 5.90
C SER A 25 12.73 -1.32 6.33
N THR A 26 12.83 -2.41 5.58
CA THR A 26 12.21 -3.69 5.92
C THR A 26 13.24 -4.78 5.86
N GLU A 27 13.04 -5.78 6.71
CA GLU A 27 13.88 -6.97 6.81
C GLU A 27 13.00 -8.21 6.60
N TYR A 28 13.49 -9.17 5.83
CA TYR A 28 12.86 -10.48 5.70
C TYR A 28 13.60 -11.49 6.58
N ASP A 29 13.03 -11.79 7.75
CA ASP A 29 13.55 -12.76 8.69
C ASP A 29 12.38 -13.53 9.35
N LEU A 30 12.20 -14.79 8.93
CA LEU A 30 11.13 -15.65 9.46
C LEU A 30 11.38 -16.06 10.91
N THR A 31 12.65 -16.20 11.33
CA THR A 31 12.98 -16.58 12.71
C THR A 31 12.64 -15.43 13.66
N LYS A 32 13.02 -14.20 13.29
CA LYS A 32 12.64 -12.99 14.03
C LYS A 32 11.13 -12.77 14.04
N ALA A 33 10.46 -12.94 12.90
CA ALA A 33 9.00 -12.84 12.83
C ALA A 33 8.29 -13.87 13.73
N ALA A 34 8.76 -15.12 13.75
CA ALA A 34 8.24 -16.15 14.64
C ALA A 34 8.42 -15.80 16.12
N ALA A 35 9.59 -15.27 16.50
CA ALA A 35 9.86 -14.82 17.87
C ALA A 35 8.91 -13.68 18.30
N LEU A 36 8.66 -12.69 17.42
CA LEU A 36 7.71 -11.61 17.69
C LEU A 36 6.27 -12.13 17.88
N LEU A 37 5.85 -13.13 17.11
CA LEU A 37 4.56 -13.79 17.31
C LEU A 37 4.50 -14.50 18.68
N ASP A 38 5.59 -15.16 19.07
CA ASP A 38 5.68 -15.80 20.38
C ASP A 38 5.63 -14.80 21.54
N GLU A 39 6.29 -13.66 21.42
CA GLU A 39 6.25 -12.55 22.39
C GLU A 39 4.86 -11.93 22.49
N ALA A 40 4.16 -11.79 21.36
CA ALA A 40 2.77 -11.33 21.31
C ALA A 40 1.76 -12.36 21.87
N GLY A 41 2.19 -13.57 22.22
CA GLY A 41 1.34 -14.62 22.77
C GLY A 41 0.64 -15.49 21.73
N ALA A 42 0.98 -15.36 20.44
CA ALA A 42 0.52 -16.25 19.39
C ALA A 42 1.39 -17.52 19.38
N LYS A 43 1.03 -18.54 20.16
CA LYS A 43 1.84 -19.76 20.33
C LYS A 43 1.50 -20.82 19.29
N LEU A 44 2.50 -21.58 18.84
CA LEU A 44 2.29 -22.70 17.93
C LEU A 44 1.45 -23.80 18.59
N ASP A 45 0.41 -24.26 17.90
CA ASP A 45 -0.48 -25.35 18.28
C ASP A 45 -0.73 -26.25 17.06
N GLY A 46 0.06 -27.32 16.93
CA GLY A 46 0.07 -28.16 15.74
C GLY A 46 0.78 -27.47 14.56
N LYS A 47 0.03 -27.19 13.48
CA LYS A 47 0.57 -26.54 12.27
C LYS A 47 0.41 -25.01 12.29
N THR A 48 -0.51 -24.49 13.10
CA THR A 48 -0.87 -23.08 13.12
C THR A 48 -0.72 -22.52 14.52
N ARG A 49 -0.59 -21.20 14.65
CA ARG A 49 -0.51 -20.51 15.93
C ARG A 49 -1.90 -20.23 16.46
N LYS A 50 -2.04 -20.16 17.78
CA LYS A 50 -3.23 -19.65 18.44
C LYS A 50 -2.91 -18.41 19.25
N MET A 51 -3.80 -17.42 19.16
CA MET A 51 -3.77 -16.20 19.96
C MET A 51 -5.14 -16.03 20.61
N ASN A 52 -5.17 -15.82 21.93
CA ASN A 52 -6.43 -15.68 22.69
C ASN A 52 -7.44 -16.82 22.46
N GLY A 53 -6.95 -18.05 22.36
CA GLY A 53 -7.76 -19.26 22.15
C GLY A 53 -8.31 -19.45 20.73
N LYS A 54 -8.00 -18.54 19.80
CA LYS A 54 -8.40 -18.62 18.39
C LYS A 54 -7.20 -18.94 17.52
N GLU A 55 -7.42 -19.67 16.45
CA GLU A 55 -6.41 -19.87 15.41
C GLU A 55 -6.03 -18.53 14.79
N LEU A 56 -4.73 -18.31 14.60
CA LEU A 56 -4.19 -17.18 13.88
C LEU A 56 -4.32 -17.45 12.37
N SER A 57 -5.45 -17.03 11.83
CA SER A 57 -5.81 -17.15 10.43
C SER A 57 -6.10 -15.77 9.84
N LEU A 58 -5.62 -15.50 8.63
CA LEU A 58 -5.77 -14.23 7.93
C LEU A 58 -6.47 -14.45 6.59
N THR A 59 -7.46 -13.64 6.28
CA THR A 59 -8.00 -13.48 4.93
C THR A 59 -7.18 -12.44 4.18
N PHE A 60 -6.58 -12.83 3.06
CA PHE A 60 -5.76 -11.97 2.22
C PHE A 60 -6.39 -11.76 0.84
N ILE A 61 -6.92 -10.55 0.61
CA ILE A 61 -7.60 -10.17 -0.62
C ILE A 61 -6.71 -9.40 -1.59
N THR A 62 -6.96 -9.58 -2.88
CA THR A 62 -6.42 -8.74 -3.97
C THR A 62 -7.35 -8.78 -5.17
N THR A 63 -7.02 -8.06 -6.24
CA THR A 63 -7.75 -8.20 -7.51
C THR A 63 -7.21 -9.37 -8.33
N THR A 64 -8.07 -9.97 -9.15
CA THR A 64 -7.70 -10.98 -10.15
C THR A 64 -6.61 -10.45 -11.10
N SER A 65 -5.38 -10.94 -10.92
CA SER A 65 -4.23 -10.60 -11.73
C SER A 65 -3.12 -11.63 -11.49
N PRO A 66 -2.55 -12.26 -12.53
CA PRO A 66 -1.55 -13.33 -12.35
C PRO A 66 -0.35 -12.93 -11.50
N ILE A 67 0.13 -11.67 -11.62
CA ILE A 67 1.27 -11.19 -10.82
C ILE A 67 0.89 -10.95 -9.35
N ARG A 68 -0.34 -10.47 -9.10
CA ARG A 68 -0.85 -10.25 -7.75
C ARG A 68 -1.07 -11.59 -7.04
N GLN A 69 -1.72 -12.54 -7.70
CA GLN A 69 -1.93 -13.90 -7.16
C GLN A 69 -0.59 -14.57 -6.83
N LYS A 70 0.40 -14.53 -7.75
CA LYS A 70 1.75 -15.06 -7.45
C LYS A 70 2.43 -14.34 -6.27
N THR A 71 2.22 -13.04 -6.11
CA THR A 71 2.74 -12.29 -4.95
C THR A 71 2.09 -12.78 -3.66
N GLN A 72 0.75 -12.93 -3.66
CA GLN A 72 0.01 -13.45 -2.52
C GLN A 72 0.46 -14.84 -2.11
N GLU A 73 0.69 -15.75 -3.07
CA GLU A 73 1.15 -17.11 -2.75
C GLU A 73 2.53 -17.13 -2.08
N ILE A 74 3.46 -16.28 -2.52
CA ILE A 74 4.80 -16.18 -1.91
C ILE A 74 4.69 -15.67 -0.46
N ILE A 75 3.83 -14.68 -0.23
CA ILE A 75 3.58 -14.14 1.11
C ILE A 75 2.91 -15.20 2.00
N LYS A 76 1.89 -15.87 1.48
CA LYS A 76 1.20 -16.98 2.15
C LYS A 76 2.17 -18.08 2.57
N GLN A 77 3.04 -18.54 1.66
CA GLN A 77 4.04 -19.56 1.97
C GLN A 77 5.00 -19.14 3.09
N SER A 78 5.34 -17.84 3.17
CA SER A 78 6.18 -17.30 4.24
C SER A 78 5.43 -17.26 5.58
N TRP A 79 4.17 -16.83 5.57
CA TRP A 79 3.31 -16.79 6.76
C TRP A 79 2.97 -18.19 7.29
N GLU A 80 2.68 -19.16 6.43
CA GLU A 80 2.40 -20.53 6.83
C GLU A 80 3.62 -21.22 7.46
N GLN A 81 4.85 -20.90 7.03
CA GLN A 81 6.09 -21.39 7.65
C GLN A 81 6.25 -20.95 9.11
N ILE A 82 5.68 -19.79 9.47
CA ILE A 82 5.68 -19.29 10.86
C ILE A 82 4.35 -19.57 11.55
N GLY A 83 3.51 -20.47 11.02
CA GLY A 83 2.27 -20.93 11.63
C GLY A 83 1.10 -19.95 11.52
N VAL A 84 1.11 -19.00 10.59
CA VAL A 84 -0.05 -18.15 10.30
C VAL A 84 -0.83 -18.79 9.16
N ALA A 85 -2.09 -19.18 9.41
CA ALA A 85 -2.96 -19.69 8.36
C ALA A 85 -3.40 -18.53 7.45
N VAL A 86 -3.51 -18.78 6.15
CA VAL A 86 -3.87 -17.73 5.17
C VAL A 86 -4.89 -18.25 4.18
N GLU A 87 -6.03 -17.58 4.10
CA GLU A 87 -7.03 -17.74 3.05
C GLU A 87 -6.82 -16.68 1.98
N LEU A 88 -6.67 -17.10 0.72
CA LEU A 88 -6.51 -16.18 -0.41
C LEU A 88 -7.82 -15.98 -1.14
N LYS A 89 -8.15 -14.73 -1.45
CA LYS A 89 -9.32 -14.38 -2.23
C LYS A 89 -8.96 -13.35 -3.30
N ALA A 90 -9.28 -13.67 -4.55
CA ALA A 90 -9.14 -12.76 -5.68
C ALA A 90 -10.51 -12.22 -6.08
N ILE A 91 -10.62 -10.90 -6.19
CA ILE A 91 -11.85 -10.17 -6.49
C ILE A 91 -11.73 -9.58 -7.91
N ASP A 92 -12.82 -9.49 -8.65
CA ASP A 92 -12.81 -8.75 -9.92
C ASP A 92 -12.37 -7.29 -9.69
N ALA A 93 -11.57 -6.73 -10.58
CA ALA A 93 -11.03 -5.39 -10.38
C ALA A 93 -12.13 -4.30 -10.42
N GLY A 94 -13.15 -4.48 -11.28
CA GLY A 94 -14.28 -3.56 -11.37
C GLY A 94 -15.11 -3.56 -10.09
N VAL A 95 -15.31 -4.73 -9.48
CA VAL A 95 -15.95 -4.84 -8.16
C VAL A 95 -15.07 -4.22 -7.07
N TYR A 96 -13.80 -4.63 -7.00
CA TYR A 96 -12.89 -4.27 -5.93
C TYR A 96 -12.67 -2.74 -5.84
N PHE A 97 -12.60 -2.04 -6.97
CA PHE A 97 -12.43 -0.58 -7.03
C PHE A 97 -13.75 0.19 -7.23
N SER A 98 -14.90 -0.47 -7.15
CA SER A 98 -16.20 0.24 -7.23
C SER A 98 -16.50 1.01 -5.95
N SER A 99 -17.41 2.00 -6.07
CA SER A 99 -18.01 2.74 -4.97
C SER A 99 -19.37 2.14 -4.53
N ASP A 100 -19.67 0.89 -4.90
CA ASP A 100 -20.93 0.24 -4.55
C ASP A 100 -20.97 -0.08 -3.04
N ALA A 101 -21.69 0.75 -2.28
CA ALA A 101 -21.90 0.56 -0.85
C ALA A 101 -22.68 -0.72 -0.50
N GLY A 102 -23.38 -1.33 -1.47
CA GLY A 102 -24.07 -2.61 -1.30
C GLY A 102 -23.15 -3.82 -1.47
N ASN A 103 -21.96 -3.65 -2.02
CA ASN A 103 -21.03 -4.74 -2.31
C ASN A 103 -19.93 -4.82 -1.25
N PRO A 104 -19.85 -5.90 -0.45
CA PRO A 104 -18.85 -6.01 0.62
C PRO A 104 -17.42 -6.24 0.11
N ASP A 105 -17.23 -6.52 -1.18
CA ASP A 105 -15.94 -6.88 -1.77
C ASP A 105 -15.14 -5.66 -2.29
N THR A 106 -15.58 -4.44 -2.00
CA THR A 106 -14.85 -3.23 -2.37
C THR A 106 -13.67 -2.95 -1.43
N VAL A 107 -12.66 -2.25 -1.94
CA VAL A 107 -11.52 -1.76 -1.14
C VAL A 107 -11.96 -0.82 -0.02
N ALA A 108 -13.06 -0.10 -0.21
CA ALA A 108 -13.60 0.81 0.80
C ALA A 108 -14.20 0.03 1.99
N HIS A 109 -14.82 -1.12 1.74
CA HIS A 109 -15.26 -2.03 2.79
C HIS A 109 -14.06 -2.66 3.50
N PHE A 110 -13.11 -3.22 2.74
CA PHE A 110 -11.93 -3.91 3.28
C PHE A 110 -12.30 -4.90 4.40
N TYR A 111 -13.27 -5.78 4.13
CA TYR A 111 -13.68 -6.85 5.04
C TYR A 111 -12.78 -8.08 4.92
N ALA A 112 -11.50 -7.87 5.21
CA ALA A 112 -10.45 -8.89 5.25
C ALA A 112 -9.36 -8.42 6.22
N ASP A 113 -8.42 -9.30 6.55
CA ASP A 113 -7.30 -8.95 7.44
C ASP A 113 -6.19 -8.22 6.68
N ILE A 114 -5.93 -8.63 5.43
CA ILE A 114 -4.92 -8.02 4.57
C ILE A 114 -5.52 -7.75 3.19
N SER A 115 -5.20 -6.58 2.63
CA SER A 115 -5.51 -6.26 1.24
C SER A 115 -4.27 -5.79 0.49
N MET A 116 -4.09 -6.28 -0.74
CA MET A 116 -2.99 -5.87 -1.62
C MET A 116 -3.51 -5.32 -2.94
N PHE A 117 -3.04 -4.14 -3.27
CA PHE A 117 -3.17 -3.52 -4.59
C PHE A 117 -1.99 -2.56 -4.82
N THR A 118 -1.86 -2.07 -6.04
CA THR A 118 -0.85 -1.05 -6.40
C THR A 118 -1.57 0.22 -6.81
N ASN A 119 -1.12 1.35 -6.27
CA ASN A 119 -1.41 2.70 -6.73
C ASN A 119 -0.12 3.53 -6.57
N GLY A 120 -0.16 4.79 -7.01
CA GLY A 120 0.95 5.73 -6.88
C GLY A 120 0.44 7.14 -7.14
N PRO A 121 1.29 8.16 -6.90
CA PRO A 121 0.93 9.53 -7.22
C PRO A 121 0.75 9.74 -8.72
N THR A 122 -0.20 10.60 -9.06
CA THR A 122 -0.52 11.02 -10.43
C THR A 122 0.04 12.41 -10.76
N SER A 123 0.64 13.07 -9.77
CA SER A 123 1.20 14.42 -9.87
C SER A 123 2.59 14.47 -9.22
N PRO A 124 3.51 15.30 -9.73
CA PRO A 124 4.78 15.59 -9.07
C PRO A 124 4.63 16.18 -7.68
N PHE A 125 3.48 16.77 -7.34
CA PHE A 125 3.15 17.19 -5.98
C PHE A 125 2.10 16.23 -5.41
N PRO A 126 2.51 15.18 -4.65
CA PRO A 126 1.68 14.00 -4.38
C PRO A 126 0.72 14.21 -3.19
N LEU A 127 0.20 15.41 -3.00
CA LEU A 127 -0.74 15.71 -1.90
C LEU A 127 -2.01 14.85 -2.00
N ASP A 128 -2.56 14.70 -3.22
CA ASP A 128 -3.70 13.82 -3.49
C ASP A 128 -3.42 12.37 -3.05
N TYR A 129 -2.26 11.84 -3.41
CA TYR A 129 -1.89 10.47 -3.03
C TYR A 129 -1.81 10.29 -1.50
N MET A 130 -1.28 11.30 -0.80
CA MET A 130 -1.22 11.29 0.67
C MET A 130 -2.59 11.50 1.33
N SER A 131 -3.59 12.01 0.61
CA SER A 131 -4.96 12.19 1.12
C SER A 131 -5.62 10.86 1.53
N ALA A 132 -5.15 9.74 0.98
CA ALA A 132 -5.61 8.39 1.34
C ALA A 132 -5.30 8.01 2.81
N PHE A 133 -4.51 8.80 3.53
CA PHE A 133 -4.20 8.61 4.95
C PHE A 133 -4.68 9.78 5.82
N LYS A 134 -5.27 10.82 5.20
CA LYS A 134 -5.81 11.98 5.91
C LYS A 134 -7.00 11.54 6.78
N SER A 135 -7.14 12.17 7.93
CA SER A 135 -8.21 11.90 8.88
C SER A 135 -8.59 13.16 9.70
N ASN A 136 -8.45 14.35 9.11
CA ASN A 136 -8.75 15.60 9.80
C ASN A 136 -10.27 15.81 9.95
N GLU A 137 -11.07 15.20 9.06
CA GLU A 137 -12.52 15.10 9.17
C GLU A 137 -12.94 13.61 9.16
N PRO A 138 -12.82 12.88 10.29
CA PRO A 138 -13.06 11.44 10.30
C PRO A 138 -14.45 11.01 9.79
N ALA A 139 -15.46 11.88 9.87
CA ALA A 139 -16.80 11.60 9.37
C ALA A 139 -16.84 11.39 7.84
N THR A 140 -15.97 12.08 7.10
CA THR A 140 -15.95 12.10 5.63
C THR A 140 -14.70 11.42 5.08
N ASP A 141 -13.55 11.53 5.76
CA ASP A 141 -12.28 11.00 5.27
C ASP A 141 -12.21 9.46 5.35
N LEU A 142 -12.75 8.86 6.41
CA LEU A 142 -12.67 7.42 6.65
C LEU A 142 -13.72 6.67 5.81
N ALA A 143 -13.34 5.56 5.20
CA ALA A 143 -14.31 4.69 4.51
C ALA A 143 -15.14 3.89 5.52
N GLN A 144 -16.35 4.35 5.84
CA GLN A 144 -17.14 3.77 6.94
C GLN A 144 -18.64 3.70 6.65
N LYS A 145 -19.35 2.85 7.40
CA LYS A 145 -20.78 2.62 7.20
C LYS A 145 -21.62 3.91 7.29
N SER A 146 -21.29 4.82 8.21
CA SER A 146 -22.04 6.07 8.41
C SER A 146 -21.99 7.03 7.23
N ASN A 147 -21.00 6.90 6.34
CA ASN A 147 -20.88 7.70 5.12
C ASN A 147 -21.01 6.85 3.84
N ASN A 148 -21.60 5.66 3.93
CA ASN A 148 -21.71 4.71 2.82
C ASN A 148 -20.36 4.39 2.16
N TRP A 149 -19.29 4.28 2.96
CA TRP A 149 -17.92 3.96 2.51
C TRP A 149 -17.35 4.91 1.46
N SER A 150 -17.78 6.18 1.48
CA SER A 150 -17.35 7.19 0.50
C SER A 150 -15.98 7.81 0.78
N GLY A 151 -15.42 7.59 1.98
CA GLY A 151 -14.11 8.12 2.36
C GLY A 151 -12.93 7.47 1.60
N ASN A 152 -11.86 8.23 1.40
CA ASN A 152 -10.66 7.77 0.69
C ASN A 152 -9.68 7.01 1.61
N ASN A 153 -9.77 7.22 2.93
CA ASN A 153 -8.95 6.52 3.90
C ASN A 153 -9.55 5.14 4.20
N TYR A 154 -9.20 4.17 3.37
CA TYR A 154 -9.63 2.77 3.47
C TYR A 154 -9.06 2.05 4.70
N ASN A 155 -7.88 2.50 5.18
CA ASN A 155 -7.22 1.93 6.36
C ASN A 155 -7.92 2.36 7.66
N ARG A 156 -8.75 3.40 7.60
CA ARG A 156 -9.44 4.02 8.75
C ARG A 156 -8.46 4.48 9.84
N TRP A 157 -7.22 4.75 9.44
CA TRP A 157 -6.16 5.19 10.34
C TRP A 157 -6.38 6.66 10.69
N VAL A 158 -6.23 6.98 11.98
CA VAL A 158 -6.40 8.34 12.51
C VAL A 158 -5.11 8.75 13.20
N ASN A 159 -4.49 9.82 12.73
CA ASN A 159 -3.24 10.32 13.29
C ASN A 159 -3.17 11.85 13.21
N GLU A 160 -3.10 12.50 14.37
CA GLU A 160 -3.10 13.96 14.46
C GLU A 160 -1.83 14.59 13.87
N ASP A 161 -0.68 13.94 14.02
CA ASP A 161 0.59 14.46 13.53
C ASP A 161 0.67 14.36 12.00
N PHE A 162 0.15 13.26 11.43
CA PHE A 162 -0.04 13.15 9.98
C PHE A 162 -0.93 14.29 9.46
N ASN A 163 -2.05 14.58 10.13
CA ASN A 163 -2.96 15.64 9.70
C ASN A 163 -2.34 17.03 9.77
N LYS A 164 -1.50 17.31 10.79
CA LYS A 164 -0.75 18.58 10.88
C LYS A 164 0.24 18.71 9.72
N LEU A 165 1.02 17.67 9.45
CA LEU A 165 1.98 17.63 8.34
C LEU A 165 1.27 17.79 6.98
N TYR A 166 0.13 17.12 6.80
CA TYR A 166 -0.66 17.22 5.57
C TYR A 166 -1.19 18.65 5.36
N ALA A 167 -1.72 19.29 6.41
CA ALA A 167 -2.23 20.65 6.34
C ALA A 167 -1.11 21.67 6.05
N GLU A 168 0.08 21.49 6.65
CA GLU A 168 1.25 22.32 6.35
C GLU A 168 1.71 22.13 4.90
N ALA A 169 1.85 20.87 4.46
CA ALA A 169 2.27 20.54 3.10
C ALA A 169 1.33 21.14 2.05
N ALA A 170 0.03 21.22 2.32
CA ALA A 170 -0.96 21.79 1.41
C ALA A 170 -0.75 23.29 1.10
N THR A 171 0.02 24.00 1.92
CA THR A 171 0.26 25.45 1.76
C THR A 171 1.74 25.81 1.64
N GLU A 172 2.64 24.84 1.79
CA GLU A 172 4.09 25.07 1.68
C GLU A 172 4.52 25.18 0.21
N LEU A 173 5.36 26.19 -0.09
CA LEU A 173 5.84 26.49 -1.43
C LEU A 173 7.35 26.24 -1.60
N ASP A 174 8.09 26.14 -0.49
CA ASP A 174 9.50 25.80 -0.48
C ASP A 174 9.70 24.29 -0.71
N SER A 175 10.44 23.94 -1.76
CA SER A 175 10.63 22.54 -2.18
C SER A 175 11.34 21.67 -1.12
N ASP A 176 12.29 22.25 -0.38
CA ASP A 176 13.06 21.50 0.62
C ASP A 176 12.22 21.21 1.85
N LYS A 177 11.35 22.16 2.23
CA LYS A 177 10.35 21.94 3.28
C LYS A 177 9.28 20.96 2.86
N GLN A 178 8.75 21.07 1.64
CA GLN A 178 7.81 20.08 1.10
C GLN A 178 8.38 18.67 1.21
N ALA A 179 9.65 18.48 0.81
CA ALA A 179 10.30 17.18 0.90
C ALA A 179 10.33 16.63 2.33
N LYS A 180 10.68 17.45 3.32
CA LYS A 180 10.67 17.06 4.73
C LYS A 180 9.26 16.66 5.21
N LEU A 181 8.24 17.40 4.80
CA LEU A 181 6.85 17.11 5.17
C LEU A 181 6.35 15.78 4.58
N PHE A 182 6.61 15.53 3.29
CA PHE A 182 6.23 14.27 2.64
C PHE A 182 7.00 13.07 3.20
N ILE A 183 8.29 13.23 3.48
CA ILE A 183 9.11 12.20 4.14
C ILE A 183 8.53 11.87 5.51
N ALA A 184 8.25 12.89 6.34
CA ALA A 184 7.68 12.68 7.67
C ALA A 184 6.30 12.02 7.63
N MET A 185 5.43 12.41 6.70
CA MET A 185 4.13 11.76 6.48
C MET A 185 4.29 10.28 6.09
N ASN A 186 5.20 9.96 5.18
CA ASN A 186 5.51 8.58 4.80
C ASN A 186 6.02 7.77 6.01
N ASP A 187 6.94 8.34 6.79
CA ASP A 187 7.54 7.67 7.94
C ASP A 187 6.48 7.27 8.98
N LEU A 188 5.49 8.13 9.25
CA LEU A 188 4.36 7.80 10.12
C LEU A 188 3.57 6.61 9.58
N VAL A 189 3.21 6.62 8.29
CA VAL A 189 2.45 5.52 7.66
C VAL A 189 3.18 4.19 7.77
N ILE A 190 4.50 4.18 7.59
CA ILE A 190 5.31 2.95 7.62
C ILE A 190 5.60 2.49 9.05
N ASN A 191 6.00 3.40 9.94
CA ASN A 191 6.38 3.06 11.32
C ASN A 191 5.18 2.58 12.15
N GLU A 192 3.97 3.06 11.85
CA GLU A 192 2.73 2.55 12.47
C GLU A 192 2.11 1.36 11.72
N VAL A 193 2.80 0.83 10.70
CA VAL A 193 2.39 -0.37 9.94
C VAL A 193 1.00 -0.23 9.30
N VAL A 194 0.62 1.01 8.93
CA VAL A 194 -0.65 1.30 8.24
C VAL A 194 -0.65 0.70 6.85
N ARG A 195 0.51 0.68 6.20
CA ARG A 195 0.74 0.03 4.91
C ARG A 195 2.12 -0.62 4.89
N ILE A 196 2.20 -1.80 4.29
CA ILE A 196 3.47 -2.51 4.10
C ILE A 196 3.91 -2.34 2.65
N GLY A 197 5.01 -1.62 2.43
CA GLY A 197 5.66 -1.52 1.12
C GLY A 197 6.16 -2.88 0.64
N LEU A 198 5.98 -3.17 -0.65
CA LEU A 198 6.45 -4.42 -1.27
C LEU A 198 7.38 -4.15 -2.45
N VAL A 199 6.88 -3.42 -3.46
CA VAL A 199 7.58 -3.22 -4.72
C VAL A 199 7.21 -1.89 -5.35
N HIS A 200 8.20 -1.08 -5.69
CA HIS A 200 8.07 0.03 -6.62
C HIS A 200 8.07 -0.54 -8.05
N ARG A 201 6.94 -0.38 -8.76
CA ARG A 201 6.77 -0.89 -10.11
C ARG A 201 7.05 0.21 -11.13
N ALA A 202 7.99 -0.03 -12.04
CA ALA A 202 8.26 0.86 -13.15
C ALA A 202 7.14 0.78 -14.20
N GLY A 203 6.82 1.91 -14.84
CA GLY A 203 6.05 1.92 -16.07
C GLY A 203 6.91 1.33 -17.20
N LEU A 204 6.47 0.22 -17.79
CA LEU A 204 7.16 -0.41 -18.92
C LEU A 204 6.48 0.00 -20.22
N SER A 205 7.26 0.49 -21.18
CA SER A 205 6.80 0.81 -22.53
C SER A 205 7.77 0.26 -23.54
N GLY A 206 7.24 -0.30 -24.63
CA GLY A 206 8.05 -0.83 -25.74
C GLY A 206 7.97 0.09 -26.95
N PHE A 207 9.11 0.49 -27.49
CA PHE A 207 9.21 1.36 -28.66
C PHE A 207 10.06 0.72 -29.75
N SER A 208 9.76 1.03 -31.02
CA SER A 208 10.62 0.63 -32.13
C SER A 208 11.97 1.35 -32.03
N ASN A 209 13.06 0.63 -32.27
CA ASN A 209 14.43 1.19 -32.35
C ASN A 209 14.62 2.29 -33.42
N ARG A 210 13.62 2.47 -34.30
CA ARG A 210 13.54 3.52 -35.33
C ARG A 210 13.06 4.87 -34.79
N ILE A 211 12.36 4.89 -33.66
CA ILE A 211 11.92 6.13 -33.02
C ILE A 211 13.14 6.83 -32.42
N LYS A 212 13.30 8.11 -32.72
CA LYS A 212 14.38 8.98 -32.23
C LYS A 212 13.77 10.17 -31.48
N GLY A 213 14.45 10.63 -30.43
CA GLY A 213 14.02 11.80 -29.66
C GLY A 213 12.96 11.53 -28.59
N HIS A 214 12.45 10.30 -28.48
CA HIS A 214 11.49 9.94 -27.44
C HIS A 214 12.12 10.02 -26.04
N THR A 215 11.50 10.78 -25.15
CA THR A 215 11.89 10.96 -23.75
C THR A 215 10.75 10.47 -22.86
N PRO A 216 10.82 9.25 -22.31
CA PRO A 216 9.75 8.72 -21.46
C PRO A 216 9.52 9.61 -20.22
N SER A 217 8.27 9.89 -19.91
CA SER A 217 7.85 10.56 -18.68
C SER A 217 6.89 9.66 -17.91
N SER A 218 7.08 9.53 -16.60
CA SER A 218 6.17 8.76 -15.73
C SER A 218 4.86 9.51 -15.41
N TRP A 219 4.74 10.76 -15.85
CA TRP A 219 3.59 11.64 -15.60
C TRP A 219 2.74 11.88 -16.86
N GLU A 220 3.22 11.44 -18.02
CA GLU A 220 2.59 11.63 -19.33
C GLU A 220 2.20 10.26 -19.92
N MET A 221 1.34 10.29 -20.94
CA MET A 221 1.11 9.08 -21.74
C MET A 221 2.38 8.72 -22.51
N ALA A 222 2.60 7.42 -22.76
CA ALA A 222 3.80 6.92 -23.45
C ALA A 222 4.03 7.47 -24.87
N VAL A 223 3.04 8.16 -25.44
CA VAL A 223 3.07 8.70 -26.82
C VAL A 223 3.06 10.23 -26.86
N TYR A 224 3.21 10.92 -25.72
CA TYR A 224 3.00 12.37 -25.63
C TYR A 224 3.91 13.22 -26.53
N ASP A 225 5.10 12.71 -26.85
CA ASP A 225 6.14 13.36 -27.66
C ASP A 225 6.33 12.69 -29.04
N LEU A 226 5.42 11.78 -29.41
CA LEU A 226 5.43 11.14 -30.72
C LEU A 226 4.56 11.94 -31.69
N ALA A 227 5.19 12.46 -32.74
CA ALA A 227 4.52 13.08 -33.89
C ALA A 227 4.15 12.07 -34.98
#